data_AF-M3EA46-F1
#
_entry.id   AF-M3EA46-F1
#
_cell.length_a   1.000
_cell.length_b   1.000
_cell.length_c   1.000
_cell.angle_alpha   90.00
_cell.angle_beta   90.00
_cell.angle_gamma   90.00
#
_symmetry.space_group_name_H-M   'P 1'
#
loop_
_entity.id
_entity.type
_entity.pdbx_description
1 polymer ?
#
loop_
_entity_poly.entity_id
_entity_poly.type
_entity_poly.pdbx_seq_one_letter_code
_entity_poly.pdbx_strand_id
1 'polypeptide(L)'
;MTSDATAPPAAAEPLPSRPARPRRAEHTRPARIPHAQEFSYQRCYVSGMSTHAASPTPERAGKRSVSLPQSLIKEVEVRTGKSGFSAVVSEALEQWLAMAKLREAVEADEREFGPVSDEAMRRAESEW
;
A
#
# COMPACT_ATOMS: atom_id res chain seq x y z
N MET A 1 28.58 72.87 34.46
CA MET A 1 29.50 71.96 35.16
C MET A 1 29.28 70.57 34.62
N THR A 2 30.36 69.96 34.17
CA THR A 2 30.51 68.63 33.57
C THR A 2 30.03 67.49 34.47
N SER A 3 29.52 66.42 33.84
CA SER A 3 29.65 64.98 34.17
C SER A 3 28.47 64.27 33.50
N ASP A 4 28.62 63.70 32.31
CA ASP A 4 29.23 62.38 32.05
C ASP A 4 29.13 61.40 33.22
N ALA A 5 28.22 60.43 33.08
CA ALA A 5 28.11 59.25 33.91
C ALA A 5 27.41 58.15 33.10
N THR A 6 28.18 57.55 32.20
CA THR A 6 28.29 56.10 31.97
C THR A 6 27.21 55.24 32.62
N ALA A 7 26.34 54.68 31.78
CA ALA A 7 25.46 53.58 32.15
C ALA A 7 26.28 52.34 32.54
N PRO A 8 26.00 51.68 33.68
CA PRO A 8 26.63 50.41 34.01
C PRO A 8 26.12 49.28 33.10
N PRO A 9 26.97 48.30 32.73
CA PRO A 9 26.60 47.21 31.85
C PRO A 9 25.60 46.25 32.52
N ALA A 10 24.68 45.75 31.70
CA ALA A 10 23.68 44.76 32.03
C ALA A 10 24.28 43.61 32.86
N ALA A 11 23.74 43.40 34.06
CA ALA A 11 24.01 42.23 34.86
C ALA A 11 23.63 41.00 34.04
N ALA A 12 24.62 40.16 33.76
CA ALA A 12 24.44 38.87 33.12
C ALA A 12 23.50 38.01 33.98
N GLU A 13 22.35 37.63 33.41
CA GLU A 13 21.46 36.67 34.05
C GLU A 13 22.19 35.33 34.27
N PRO A 14 22.04 34.69 35.45
CA PRO A 14 22.61 33.39 35.68
C PRO A 14 21.86 32.34 34.83
N LEU A 15 22.62 31.63 34.00
CA LEU A 15 22.16 30.50 33.20
C LEU A 15 21.31 29.52 34.04
N PRO A 16 20.16 29.04 33.54
CA PRO A 16 19.37 28.06 34.26
C PRO A 16 20.18 26.75 34.42
N SER A 17 20.21 26.25 35.66
CA SER A 17 20.82 24.97 35.99
C SER A 17 20.20 23.87 35.14
N ARG A 18 21.05 23.22 34.34
CA ARG A 18 20.70 22.08 33.49
C ARG A 18 20.02 21.00 34.34
N PRO A 19 18.80 20.55 34.02
CA PRO A 19 18.19 19.46 34.77
C PRO A 19 19.02 18.18 34.60
N ALA A 20 19.15 17.43 35.69
CA ALA A 20 19.84 16.14 35.72
C ALA A 20 19.27 15.22 34.63
N ARG A 21 20.16 14.55 33.88
CA ARG A 21 19.76 13.53 32.89
C ARG A 21 18.86 12.49 33.58
N PRO A 22 17.69 12.16 33.03
CA PRO A 22 16.97 10.99 33.52
C PRO A 22 17.86 9.75 33.33
N ARG A 23 18.03 8.98 34.41
CA ARG A 23 18.68 7.66 34.37
C ARG A 23 17.98 6.83 33.29
N ARG A 24 18.78 6.22 32.41
CA ARG A 24 18.35 5.32 31.35
C ARG A 24 17.37 4.31 31.96
N ALA A 25 16.09 4.43 31.65
CA ALA A 25 15.12 3.40 31.99
C ALA A 25 15.61 2.10 31.35
N GLU A 26 15.86 1.11 32.20
CA GLU A 26 16.15 -0.25 31.79
C GLU A 26 15.05 -0.66 30.82
N HIS A 27 15.45 -1.05 29.61
CA HIS A 27 14.51 -1.58 28.63
C HIS A 27 13.99 -2.91 29.18
N THR A 28 12.89 -2.87 29.92
CA THR A 28 12.08 -4.05 30.14
C THR A 28 11.67 -4.54 28.75
N ARG A 29 12.25 -5.66 28.32
CA ARG A 29 11.85 -6.38 27.11
C ARG A 29 10.33 -6.47 27.13
N PRO A 30 9.60 -5.99 26.10
CA PRO A 30 8.20 -6.31 26.01
C PRO A 30 8.07 -7.84 25.99
N ALA A 31 7.18 -8.34 26.82
CA ALA A 31 6.86 -9.75 26.89
C ALA A 31 6.54 -10.25 25.48
N ARG A 32 7.19 -11.35 25.11
CA ARG A 32 6.98 -12.08 23.86
C ARG A 32 5.49 -12.36 23.72
N ILE A 33 4.83 -11.69 22.78
CA ILE A 33 3.44 -11.98 22.40
C ILE A 33 3.39 -13.48 22.06
N PRO A 34 2.58 -14.29 22.77
CA PRO A 34 2.49 -15.71 22.49
C PRO A 34 1.74 -15.92 21.18
N HIS A 35 2.42 -16.53 20.21
CA HIS A 35 1.92 -17.18 18.99
C HIS A 35 0.39 -17.16 18.80
N ALA A 36 -0.12 -16.07 18.24
CA ALA A 36 -1.33 -16.11 17.45
C ALA A 36 -0.89 -16.40 16.01
N GLN A 37 -0.92 -17.69 15.66
CA GLN A 37 -1.12 -18.20 14.30
C GLN A 37 -0.57 -17.31 13.19
N GLU A 38 0.71 -17.46 12.87
CA GLU A 38 1.33 -16.96 11.63
C GLU A 38 0.67 -17.67 10.44
N PHE A 39 -0.54 -17.26 10.08
CA PHE A 39 -1.08 -17.51 8.76
C PHE A 39 -0.17 -16.78 7.77
N SER A 40 0.40 -17.58 6.88
CA SER A 40 1.53 -17.32 6.00
C SER A 40 1.26 -16.33 4.87
N TYR A 41 0.49 -15.27 5.11
CA TYR A 41 0.23 -14.23 4.10
C TYR A 41 1.53 -13.53 3.62
N GLN A 42 2.57 -13.50 4.46
CA GLN A 42 3.82 -12.82 4.13
C GLN A 42 4.77 -13.66 3.24
N ARG A 43 4.63 -15.00 3.23
CA ARG A 43 5.49 -15.87 2.39
C ARG A 43 5.08 -15.85 0.93
N CYS A 44 3.83 -15.54 0.62
CA CYS A 44 3.36 -15.37 -0.76
C CYS A 44 3.80 -14.05 -1.38
N TYR A 45 4.01 -12.99 -0.59
CA TYR A 45 4.24 -11.65 -1.15
C TYR A 45 5.72 -11.33 -1.46
N VAL A 46 6.68 -11.96 -0.78
CA VAL A 46 8.10 -11.55 -0.90
C VAL A 46 8.95 -12.52 -1.73
N SER A 47 8.49 -13.75 -1.98
CA SER A 47 9.23 -14.72 -2.82
C SER A 47 9.24 -14.38 -4.32
N GLY A 48 8.56 -13.30 -4.74
CA GLY A 48 8.50 -12.84 -6.13
C GLY A 48 9.45 -11.71 -6.50
N MET A 49 10.27 -11.18 -5.59
CA MET A 49 11.30 -10.19 -5.94
C MET A 49 12.58 -10.87 -6.46
N SER A 50 12.44 -11.66 -7.52
CA SER A 50 13.58 -12.05 -8.34
C SER A 50 13.92 -10.87 -9.25
N THR A 51 14.97 -10.13 -8.91
CA THR A 51 15.53 -9.03 -9.72
C THR A 51 16.30 -9.54 -10.94
N HIS A 52 15.83 -10.60 -11.58
CA HIS A 52 16.14 -10.85 -12.97
C HIS A 52 15.02 -10.26 -13.78
N ALA A 53 15.13 -8.96 -14.05
CA ALA A 53 14.44 -8.32 -15.14
C ALA A 53 14.94 -8.94 -16.45
N ALA A 54 14.47 -10.16 -16.75
CA ALA A 54 14.32 -10.60 -18.11
C ALA A 54 13.37 -9.58 -18.73
N SER A 55 13.89 -8.70 -19.58
CA SER A 55 13.04 -7.87 -20.43
C SER A 55 12.00 -8.81 -21.03
N PRO A 56 10.71 -8.62 -20.77
CA PRO A 56 9.70 -9.49 -21.37
C PRO A 56 9.88 -9.31 -22.86
N THR A 57 10.41 -10.32 -23.55
CA THR A 57 10.31 -10.37 -25.00
C THR A 57 8.82 -10.24 -25.27
N PRO A 58 8.38 -9.20 -26.02
CA PRO A 58 6.98 -8.91 -26.17
C PRO A 58 6.29 -10.18 -26.67
N GLU A 59 5.39 -10.71 -25.85
CA GLU A 59 4.66 -11.91 -26.18
C GLU A 59 3.98 -11.70 -27.54
N ARG A 60 4.15 -12.67 -28.44
CA ARG A 60 3.67 -12.50 -29.81
C ARG A 60 2.16 -12.41 -29.79
N ALA A 61 1.61 -11.26 -30.22
CA ALA A 61 0.17 -11.06 -30.30
C ALA A 61 -0.49 -12.15 -31.17
N GLY A 62 -1.42 -12.90 -30.57
CA GLY A 62 -2.24 -13.89 -31.26
C GLY A 62 -3.56 -13.28 -31.74
N LYS A 63 -3.93 -13.51 -33.00
CA LYS A 63 -5.24 -13.08 -33.52
C LYS A 63 -6.32 -14.11 -33.18
N ARG A 64 -7.46 -13.63 -32.67
CA ARG A 64 -8.72 -14.37 -32.54
C ARG A 64 -9.83 -13.51 -33.12
N SER A 65 -10.76 -14.12 -33.87
CA SER A 65 -11.90 -13.43 -34.46
C SER A 65 -13.16 -13.76 -33.65
N VAL A 66 -13.91 -12.73 -33.28
CA VAL A 66 -15.18 -12.84 -32.56
C VAL A 66 -16.21 -11.91 -33.20
N SER A 67 -17.48 -12.30 -33.16
CA SER A 67 -18.59 -11.47 -33.62
C SER A 67 -19.11 -10.63 -32.46
N LEU A 68 -19.22 -9.32 -32.65
CA LEU A 68 -19.70 -8.37 -31.64
C LEU A 68 -20.86 -7.53 -32.18
N PRO A 69 -21.76 -7.04 -31.31
CA PRO A 69 -22.80 -6.10 -31.72
C PRO A 69 -22.21 -4.86 -32.39
N GLN A 70 -22.77 -4.44 -33.52
CA GLN A 70 -22.28 -3.26 -34.26
C GLN A 70 -22.37 -1.97 -33.43
N SER A 71 -23.37 -1.87 -32.55
CA SER A 71 -23.50 -0.74 -31.62
C SER A 71 -22.29 -0.63 -30.70
N LEU A 72 -21.85 -1.76 -30.13
CA LEU A 72 -20.71 -1.81 -29.23
C LEU A 72 -19.40 -1.46 -29.95
N ILE A 73 -19.20 -2.00 -31.17
CA ILE A 73 -18.01 -1.67 -31.98
C ILE A 73 -17.93 -0.16 -32.22
N LYS A 74 -19.05 0.44 -32.66
CA LYS A 74 -19.12 1.89 -32.93
C LYS A 74 -18.85 2.71 -31.68
N GLU A 75 -19.39 2.31 -30.53
CA GLU A 75 -19.18 3.03 -29.29
C GLU A 75 -17.71 3.03 -28.86
N VAL A 76 -17.03 1.90 -28.96
CA VAL A 76 -15.59 1.81 -28.69
C VAL A 76 -14.81 2.67 -29.68
N GLU A 77 -15.11 2.57 -30.98
CA GLU A 77 -14.45 3.37 -32.02
C GLU A 77 -14.64 4.88 -31.83
N VAL A 78 -15.81 5.32 -31.36
CA VAL A 78 -16.07 6.74 -31.05
C VAL A 78 -15.17 7.24 -29.90
N ARG A 79 -14.88 6.39 -28.92
CA ARG A 79 -14.06 6.75 -27.75
C ARG A 79 -12.56 6.66 -28.02
N THR A 80 -12.12 5.67 -28.79
CA THR A 80 -10.67 5.37 -28.95
C THR A 80 -10.14 5.57 -30.37
N GLY A 81 -11.01 5.84 -31.33
CA GLY A 81 -10.67 5.83 -32.75
C GLY A 81 -10.46 4.41 -33.30
N LYS A 82 -10.20 4.34 -34.62
CA LYS A 82 -10.12 3.07 -35.39
C LYS A 82 -8.96 2.16 -34.97
N SER A 83 -7.87 2.70 -34.44
CA SER A 83 -6.69 1.93 -34.01
C SER A 83 -6.74 1.50 -32.54
N GLY A 84 -7.64 2.06 -31.74
CA GLY A 84 -7.70 1.81 -30.29
C GLY A 84 -8.48 0.55 -29.90
N PHE A 85 -9.21 -0.06 -30.84
CA PHE A 85 -10.11 -1.18 -30.54
C PHE A 85 -9.38 -2.39 -29.91
N SER A 86 -8.22 -2.78 -30.45
CA SER A 86 -7.47 -3.92 -29.91
C SER A 86 -6.95 -3.66 -28.50
N ALA A 87 -6.53 -2.42 -28.20
CA ALA A 87 -6.04 -2.05 -26.87
C ALA A 87 -7.14 -2.13 -25.83
N VAL A 88 -8.34 -1.61 -26.15
CA VAL A 88 -9.52 -1.70 -25.27
C VAL A 88 -9.89 -3.16 -24.99
N VAL A 89 -9.90 -4.01 -26.02
CA VAL A 89 -10.22 -5.43 -25.84
C VAL A 89 -9.18 -6.13 -24.97
N SER A 90 -7.90 -5.86 -25.17
CA SER A 90 -6.82 -6.40 -24.34
C SER A 90 -6.98 -5.98 -22.87
N GLU A 91 -7.16 -4.68 -22.62
CA GLU A 91 -7.31 -4.14 -21.26
C GLU A 91 -8.57 -4.71 -20.58
N ALA A 92 -9.69 -4.76 -21.28
CA ALA A 92 -10.93 -5.33 -20.74
C ALA A 92 -10.79 -6.83 -20.39
N LEU A 93 -10.06 -7.59 -21.22
CA LEU A 93 -9.78 -9.01 -20.95
C LEU A 93 -8.85 -9.19 -19.74
N GLU A 94 -7.82 -8.36 -19.63
CA GLU A 94 -6.91 -8.37 -18.49
C GLU A 94 -7.66 -8.06 -17.19
N GLN A 95 -8.49 -7.02 -17.19
CA GLN A 95 -9.30 -6.66 -16.04
C GLN A 95 -10.32 -7.75 -15.69
N TRP A 96 -10.97 -8.35 -16.69
CA TRP A 96 -11.89 -9.46 -16.48
C TRP A 96 -11.20 -10.66 -15.84
N LEU A 97 -10.01 -11.04 -16.33
CA LEU A 97 -9.21 -12.13 -15.74
C LEU A 97 -8.75 -11.81 -14.32
N ALA A 98 -8.33 -10.57 -14.04
CA ALA A 98 -7.94 -10.16 -12.70
C ALA A 98 -9.11 -10.27 -11.71
N MET A 99 -10.30 -9.81 -12.11
CA MET A 99 -11.51 -9.93 -11.28
C MET A 99 -11.98 -11.37 -11.11
N ALA A 100 -11.81 -12.22 -12.12
CA ALA A 100 -12.10 -13.65 -12.02
C ALA A 100 -11.19 -14.32 -10.98
N LYS A 101 -9.87 -14.08 -11.05
CA LYS A 101 -8.90 -14.58 -10.06
C LYS A 101 -9.17 -14.08 -8.65
N LEU A 102 -9.56 -12.81 -8.52
CA LEU A 102 -9.93 -12.25 -7.22
C LEU A 102 -11.15 -12.97 -6.64
N ARG A 103 -12.16 -13.23 -7.46
CA ARG A 103 -13.35 -13.99 -7.03
C ARG A 103 -12.97 -15.40 -6.58
N GLU A 104 -12.15 -16.09 -7.35
CA GLU A 104 -11.66 -17.43 -6.98
C GLU A 104 -10.91 -17.43 -5.64
N ALA A 105 -10.10 -16.40 -5.39
CA ALA A 105 -9.39 -16.25 -4.13
C ALA A 105 -10.35 -16.01 -2.94
N VAL A 106 -11.33 -15.13 -3.11
CA VAL A 106 -12.36 -14.88 -2.08
C VAL A 106 -13.18 -16.13 -1.81
N GLU A 107 -13.64 -16.84 -2.84
CA GLU A 107 -14.40 -18.09 -2.68
C GLU A 107 -13.57 -19.20 -2.01
N ALA A 108 -12.26 -19.23 -2.23
CA ALA A 108 -11.37 -20.15 -1.55
C ALA A 108 -11.24 -19.82 -0.05
N ASP A 109 -11.07 -18.54 0.28
CA ASP A 109 -10.93 -18.05 1.66
C ASP A 109 -12.24 -18.25 2.45
N GLU A 110 -13.39 -17.91 1.85
CA GLU A 110 -14.72 -18.14 2.45
C GLU A 110 -15.00 -19.61 2.71
N ARG A 111 -14.52 -20.51 1.84
CA ARG A 111 -14.67 -21.97 2.05
C ARG A 111 -13.81 -22.47 3.20
N GLU A 112 -12.64 -21.89 3.43
CA GLU A 112 -11.72 -22.32 4.48
C GLU A 112 -12.08 -21.72 5.84
N PHE A 113 -12.44 -20.44 5.89
CA PHE A 113 -12.62 -19.69 7.14
C PHE A 113 -14.07 -19.30 7.43
N GLY A 114 -14.96 -19.41 6.45
CA GLY A 114 -16.32 -18.88 6.53
C GLY A 114 -16.37 -17.37 6.22
N PRO A 115 -17.57 -16.77 6.21
CA PRO A 115 -17.75 -15.35 5.93
C PRO A 115 -17.14 -14.48 7.03
N VAL A 116 -16.58 -13.33 6.64
CA VAL A 116 -16.06 -12.33 7.60
C VAL A 116 -17.22 -11.74 8.41
N SER A 117 -17.10 -11.81 9.75
CA SER A 117 -18.12 -11.26 10.65
C SER A 117 -17.96 -9.75 10.85
N ASP A 118 -19.08 -9.05 11.08
CA ASP A 118 -19.09 -7.61 11.37
C ASP A 118 -18.30 -7.25 12.64
N GLU A 119 -18.23 -8.17 13.61
CA GLU A 119 -17.41 -8.00 14.82
C GLU A 119 -15.92 -8.05 14.48
N ALA A 120 -15.50 -8.94 13.58
CA ALA A 120 -14.12 -9.01 13.12
C ALA A 120 -13.72 -7.75 12.33
N MET A 121 -14.61 -7.23 11.47
CA MET A 121 -14.35 -5.97 10.76
C MET A 121 -14.24 -4.79 11.72
N ARG A 122 -15.19 -4.60 12.65
CA ARG A 122 -15.14 -3.50 13.62
C ARG A 122 -13.89 -3.53 14.47
N ARG A 123 -13.43 -4.73 14.86
CA ARG A 123 -12.16 -4.90 15.57
C ARG A 123 -10.99 -4.41 14.72
N ALA A 124 -10.89 -4.86 13.46
CA ALA A 124 -9.82 -4.46 12.56
C ALA A 124 -9.80 -2.94 12.32
N GLU A 125 -10.96 -2.31 12.10
CA GLU A 125 -11.09 -0.85 11.93
C GLU A 125 -10.68 -0.07 13.18
N SER A 126 -10.86 -0.62 14.38
CA SER A 126 -10.46 0.04 15.62
C SER A 126 -8.96 -0.03 15.92
N GLU A 127 -8.25 -0.93 15.25
CA GLU A 127 -6.81 -1.17 15.44
C GLU A 127 -5.92 -0.36 14.48
N TRP A 128 -6.50 0.29 13.46
CA TRP A 128 -5.81 1.08 12.43
C TRP A 128 -6.00 2.59 12.64
#